data_AF-A0A1G6VLX2-F1
#
_entry.id   AF-A0A1G6VLX2-F1
#
_cell.length_a   1.000
_cell.length_b   1.000
_cell.length_c   1.000
_cell.angle_alpha   90.00
_cell.angle_beta   90.00
_cell.angle_gamma   90.00
#
_symmetry.space_group_name_H-M   'P 1'
#
loop_
_entity.id
_entity.type
_entity.pdbx_description
1 polymer ?
#
loop_
_entity_poly.entity_id
_entity_poly.type
_entity_poly.pdbx_seq_one_letter_code
_entity_poly.pdbx_strand_id
1 'polypeptide(L)'
;MERSEKNAGQNSVIFALIYGATYIPATWLLKHQMVDRPLSIIIAIVPIITFSVFILKMIRAFSVMDEVKQRVQLEAVVIGFSLTAMLVMLLFLLELCGISNRGWFGYGHLVGYCWAFYFVGWFVSKKKYGV
;
A
#
# COMPACT_ATOMS: atom_id res chain seq x y z
N MET A 1 1.93 15.32 25.17
CA MET A 1 1.21 14.66 24.06
C MET A 1 1.92 14.88 22.72
N GLU A 2 2.35 16.10 22.41
CA GLU A 2 3.10 16.47 21.18
C GLU A 2 4.32 15.60 20.83
N ARG A 3 5.12 15.19 21.82
CA ARG A 3 6.31 14.33 21.61
C ARG A 3 5.96 12.88 21.25
N SER A 4 4.78 12.41 21.64
CA SER A 4 4.29 11.06 21.35
C SER A 4 3.76 10.95 19.90
N GLU A 5 3.07 11.99 19.43
CA GLU A 5 2.57 12.09 18.06
C GLU A 5 3.70 12.14 17.03
N LYS A 6 4.74 12.95 17.32
CA LYS A 6 5.91 13.07 16.45
C LYS A 6 6.66 11.74 16.30
N ASN A 7 6.86 11.00 17.39
CA ASN A 7 7.52 9.69 17.38
C ASN A 7 6.66 8.60 16.68
N ALA A 8 5.33 8.65 16.84
CA ALA A 8 4.43 7.71 16.17
C ALA A 8 4.45 7.89 14.65
N GLY A 9 4.40 9.14 14.17
CA GLY A 9 4.49 9.47 12.74
C GLY A 9 5.84 9.08 12.14
N GLN A 10 6.94 9.40 12.82
CA GLN A 10 8.30 9.10 12.34
C GLN A 10 8.54 7.58 12.24
N ASN A 11 8.05 6.81 13.21
CA ASN A 11 8.13 5.35 13.17
C ASN A 11 7.34 4.76 11.99
N SER A 12 6.12 5.24 11.73
CA SER A 12 5.32 4.75 10.61
C SER A 12 5.99 4.98 9.24
N VAL A 13 6.65 6.13 9.05
CA VAL A 13 7.41 6.40 7.82
C VAL A 13 8.63 5.47 7.69
N ILE A 14 9.34 5.22 8.78
CA ILE A 14 10.48 4.29 8.80
C ILE A 14 10.02 2.87 8.42
N PHE A 15 8.90 2.39 8.96
CA PHE A 15 8.36 1.07 8.59
C PHE A 15 7.84 1.00 7.16
N ALA A 16 7.33 2.11 6.59
CA ALA A 16 7.01 2.19 5.17
C ALA A 16 8.27 2.05 4.29
N LEU A 17 9.36 2.72 4.69
CA LEU A 17 10.65 2.61 4.01
C LEU A 17 11.24 1.20 4.12
N ILE A 18 11.14 0.56 5.30
CA ILE A 18 11.55 -0.83 5.50
C ILE A 18 10.73 -1.76 4.60
N TYR A 19 9.40 -1.58 4.54
CA TYR A 19 8.56 -2.34 3.62
C TYR A 19 9.04 -2.18 2.17
N GLY A 20 9.22 -0.95 1.69
CA GLY A 20 9.73 -0.70 0.34
C GLY A 20 11.10 -1.34 0.08
N ALA A 21 12.01 -1.24 1.06
CA ALA A 21 13.35 -1.84 1.01
C ALA A 21 13.32 -3.38 1.05
N THR A 22 12.27 -4.01 1.57
CA THR A 22 12.10 -5.48 1.50
C THR A 22 11.37 -5.93 0.25
N TYR A 23 10.38 -5.15 -0.23
CA TYR A 23 9.54 -5.51 -1.36
C TYR A 23 10.29 -5.39 -2.70
N ILE A 24 11.08 -4.34 -2.91
CA ILE A 24 11.81 -4.13 -4.18
C ILE A 24 12.86 -5.23 -4.42
N PRO A 25 13.73 -5.59 -3.46
CA PRO A 25 14.69 -6.68 -3.66
C PRO A 25 14.00 -8.04 -3.76
N ALA A 26 12.94 -8.30 -2.98
CA ALA A 26 12.19 -9.56 -3.06
C ALA A 26 11.57 -9.75 -4.45
N THR A 27 10.92 -8.70 -4.99
CA THR A 27 10.35 -8.76 -6.34
C THR A 27 11.40 -8.93 -7.42
N TRP A 28 12.56 -8.27 -7.30
CA TRP A 28 13.67 -8.43 -8.24
C TRP A 28 14.25 -9.86 -8.21
N LEU A 29 14.56 -10.37 -7.02
CA LEU A 29 15.21 -11.67 -6.83
C LEU A 29 14.29 -12.83 -7.27
N LEU A 30 12.99 -12.75 -6.97
CA LEU A 30 12.00 -13.74 -7.39
C LEU A 30 11.74 -13.69 -8.90
N LYS A 31 11.72 -12.49 -9.51
CA LYS A 31 11.51 -12.34 -10.95
C LYS A 31 12.66 -12.92 -11.78
N HIS A 32 13.89 -12.84 -11.28
CA HIS A 32 15.06 -13.40 -11.94
C HIS A 32 15.35 -14.88 -11.62
N GLN A 33 14.48 -15.56 -10.86
CA GLN A 33 14.62 -16.96 -10.45
C GLN A 33 16.01 -17.30 -9.89
N MET A 34 16.64 -16.36 -9.18
CA MET A 34 18.03 -16.51 -8.70
C MET A 34 18.16 -17.40 -7.47
N VAL A 35 17.07 -18.01 -7.00
CA VAL A 35 17.01 -18.72 -5.71
C VAL A 35 16.20 -19.99 -5.83
N ASP A 36 16.52 -20.97 -4.99
CA ASP A 36 15.78 -22.22 -4.93
C ASP A 36 14.32 -22.03 -4.46
N ARG A 37 13.50 -23.06 -4.64
CA ARG A 37 12.08 -23.03 -4.25
C ARG A 37 11.86 -22.70 -2.77
N PRO A 38 12.53 -23.35 -1.79
CA PRO A 38 12.29 -23.05 -0.39
C PRO A 38 12.68 -21.62 0.01
N LEU A 39 13.82 -21.09 -0.48
CA LEU A 39 14.20 -19.70 -0.24
C LEU A 39 13.22 -18.72 -0.88
N SER A 40 12.71 -19.02 -2.08
CA SER A 40 11.73 -18.17 -2.75
C SER A 40 10.45 -17.96 -1.92
N ILE A 41 9.98 -19.00 -1.23
CA ILE A 41 8.82 -18.91 -0.34
C ILE A 41 9.12 -18.00 0.86
N ILE A 42 10.29 -18.18 1.49
CA ILE A 42 10.71 -17.35 2.63
C ILE A 42 10.77 -15.88 2.22
N ILE A 43 11.38 -15.60 1.06
CA ILE A 43 11.54 -14.24 0.54
C ILE A 43 10.20 -13.60 0.19
N ALA A 44 9.20 -14.37 -0.26
CA ALA A 44 7.85 -13.86 -0.49
C ALA A 44 7.10 -13.49 0.80
N ILE A 45 7.41 -14.15 1.93
CA ILE A 45 6.76 -13.91 3.22
C ILE A 45 7.31 -12.66 3.92
N VAL A 46 8.61 -12.36 3.77
CA VAL A 46 9.26 -11.23 4.46
C VAL A 46 8.52 -9.89 4.25
N PRO A 47 8.15 -9.47 3.01
CA PRO A 47 7.39 -8.25 2.78
C PRO A 47 6.00 -8.24 3.42
N ILE A 48 5.36 -9.41 3.59
CA ILE A 48 4.04 -9.52 4.23
C ILE A 48 4.16 -9.23 5.74
N ILE A 49 5.20 -9.76 6.38
CA ILE A 49 5.47 -9.51 7.80
C ILE A 49 5.79 -8.03 8.03
N THR A 50 6.67 -7.44 7.21
CA THR A 50 7.02 -6.02 7.35
C THR A 50 5.81 -5.11 7.11
N PHE A 51 4.97 -5.43 6.11
CA PHE A 51 3.74 -4.70 5.86
C PHE A 51 2.73 -4.83 7.03
N SER A 52 2.63 -6.00 7.65
CA SER A 52 1.77 -6.21 8.82
C SER A 52 2.18 -5.33 9.99
N VAL A 53 3.48 -5.22 10.27
CA VAL A 53 4.00 -4.30 11.30
C VAL A 53 3.72 -2.84 10.94
N PHE A 54 3.88 -2.48 9.66
CA PHE A 54 3.53 -1.14 9.17
C PHE A 54 2.06 -0.79 9.40
N ILE A 55 1.12 -1.70 9.11
CA ILE A 55 -0.31 -1.50 9.37
C ILE A 55 -0.56 -1.20 10.86
N LEU A 56 0.01 -2.01 11.77
CA LEU A 56 -0.18 -1.81 13.21
C LEU A 56 0.34 -0.45 13.69
N LYS A 57 1.46 0.02 13.12
CA LYS A 57 2.02 1.34 13.42
C LYS A 57 1.17 2.46 12.82
N MET A 58 0.65 2.27 11.61
CA MET A 58 -0.25 3.23 10.96
C MET A 58 -1.54 3.41 11.76
N ILE A 59 -2.17 2.33 12.23
CA ILE A 59 -3.38 2.39 13.07
C ILE A 59 -3.11 3.20 14.35
N ARG A 60 -1.97 2.96 15.01
CA ARG A 60 -1.57 3.73 16.21
C ARG A 60 -1.29 5.20 15.90
N ALA A 61 -0.74 5.50 14.72
CA ALA A 61 -0.54 6.88 14.28
C ALA A 61 -1.88 7.57 14.02
N PHE A 62 -2.85 6.88 13.44
CA PHE A 62 -4.20 7.42 13.23
C PHE A 62 -4.94 7.64 14.54
N SER A 63 -4.83 6.73 15.53
CA SER A 63 -5.54 6.86 16.80
C SER A 63 -5.17 8.09 17.63
N VAL A 64 -3.99 8.69 17.38
CA VAL A 64 -3.54 9.92 18.07
C VAL A 64 -3.76 11.19 17.24
N MET A 65 -4.32 11.08 16.03
CA MET A 65 -4.63 12.24 15.20
C MET A 65 -5.95 12.89 15.60
N ASP A 66 -6.05 14.20 15.37
CA ASP A 66 -7.30 14.96 15.48
C ASP A 66 -8.40 14.34 14.60
N GLU A 67 -9.66 14.48 15.03
CA GLU A 67 -10.84 13.89 14.35
C GLU A 67 -10.93 14.27 12.87
N VAL A 68 -10.65 15.55 12.53
CA VAL A 68 -10.66 16.04 11.14
C VAL A 68 -9.59 15.32 10.31
N LYS A 69 -8.38 15.16 10.85
CA LYS A 69 -7.29 14.49 10.15
C LYS A 69 -7.56 12.99 10.02
N GLN A 70 -8.12 12.34 11.04
CA GLN A 70 -8.57 10.94 10.95
C GLN A 70 -9.61 10.77 9.84
N ARG A 71 -10.58 11.69 9.75
CA ARG A 71 -11.61 11.69 8.71
C ARG A 71 -11.03 11.80 7.31
N VAL A 72 -10.05 12.67 7.11
CA VAL A 72 -9.32 12.81 5.84
C VAL A 72 -8.65 11.47 5.46
N GLN A 73 -7.98 10.81 6.41
CA GLN A 73 -7.33 9.51 6.14
C GLN A 73 -8.34 8.41 5.86
N LEU A 74 -9.46 8.37 6.59
CA LEU A 74 -10.52 7.40 6.36
C LEU A 74 -11.12 7.56 4.95
N GLU A 75 -11.46 8.79 4.56
CA GLU A 75 -11.95 9.06 3.20
C GLU A 75 -10.91 8.69 2.13
N ALA A 76 -9.63 9.00 2.37
CA ALA A 76 -8.54 8.62 1.46
C ALA A 76 -8.44 7.11 1.27
N VAL A 77 -8.55 6.33 2.35
CA VAL A 77 -8.57 4.87 2.32
C VAL A 77 -9.81 4.35 1.58
N VAL A 78 -10.99 4.90 1.83
CA VAL A 78 -12.24 4.49 1.16
C VAL A 78 -12.16 4.76 -0.35
N ILE A 79 -11.66 5.92 -0.76
CA ILE A 79 -11.46 6.25 -2.18
C ILE A 79 -10.41 5.31 -2.79
N GLY A 80 -9.26 5.16 -2.12
CA GLY A 80 -8.17 4.29 -2.59
C GLY A 80 -8.61 2.84 -2.77
N PHE A 81 -9.32 2.29 -1.78
CA PHE A 81 -9.91 0.95 -1.82
C PHE A 81 -10.93 0.82 -2.95
N SER A 82 -11.87 1.77 -3.07
CA SER A 82 -12.92 1.72 -4.10
C SER A 82 -12.35 1.75 -5.52
N LEU A 83 -11.37 2.62 -5.77
CA LEU A 83 -10.68 2.68 -7.07
C LEU A 83 -9.86 1.42 -7.35
N THR A 84 -9.21 0.87 -6.33
CA THR A 84 -8.46 -0.40 -6.46
C THR A 84 -9.40 -1.55 -6.81
N ALA A 85 -10.53 -1.67 -6.10
CA ALA A 85 -11.54 -2.69 -6.38
C ALA A 85 -12.12 -2.53 -7.79
N MET A 86 -12.43 -1.29 -8.20
CA MET A 86 -12.88 -0.97 -9.54
C MET A 86 -11.87 -1.39 -10.61
N LEU A 87 -10.58 -1.10 -10.39
CA LEU A 87 -9.50 -1.53 -11.28
C LEU A 87 -9.40 -3.06 -11.36
N VAL A 88 -9.43 -3.75 -10.23
CA VAL A 88 -9.37 -5.24 -10.20
C VAL A 88 -10.54 -5.84 -10.98
N MET A 89 -11.76 -5.32 -10.78
CA MET A 89 -12.94 -5.75 -11.54
C MET A 89 -12.76 -5.50 -13.04
N LEU A 90 -12.28 -4.33 -13.44
CA LEU A 90 -12.01 -4.00 -14.83
C LEU A 90 -10.98 -4.95 -15.46
N LEU A 91 -9.88 -5.22 -14.76
CA LEU A 91 -8.82 -6.11 -15.25
C LEU A 91 -9.33 -7.54 -15.43
N PHE A 92 -10.14 -8.02 -14.49
CA PHE A 92 -10.78 -9.33 -14.58
C PHE A 92 -11.73 -9.42 -15.78
N LEU A 93 -12.58 -8.41 -16.00
CA LEU A 93 -13.49 -8.37 -17.15
C LEU A 93 -12.72 -8.32 -18.49
N LEU A 94 -11.64 -7.54 -18.57
CA LEU A 94 -10.77 -7.49 -19.74
C LEU A 94 -10.05 -8.82 -20.01
N GLU A 95 -9.73 -9.58 -18.96
CA GLU A 95 -9.17 -10.94 -19.09
C GLU A 95 -10.21 -11.89 -19.70
N LEU A 96 -11.48 -11.81 -19.30
CA LEU A 96 -12.57 -12.59 -19.90
C LEU A 96 -12.81 -12.25 -21.38
N CYS A 97 -12.57 -11.01 -21.79
CA CYS A 97 -12.67 -10.58 -23.18
C CYS A 97 -11.44 -10.96 -24.04
N GLY A 98 -10.38 -11.53 -23.45
CA GLY A 98 -9.13 -11.83 -24.16
C GLY A 98 -8.31 -10.60 -24.56
N ILE A 99 -8.62 -9.43 -24.01
CA ILE A 99 -7.95 -8.14 -24.34
C ILE A 99 -6.84 -7.80 -23.32
N SER A 100 -6.84 -8.45 -22.14
CA SER A 100 -5.92 -8.12 -21.07
C SER A 100 -4.46 -8.49 -21.38
N ASN A 101 -3.57 -7.50 -21.29
CA ASN A 101 -2.13 -7.69 -21.39
C ASN A 101 -1.52 -7.81 -19.98
N ARG A 102 -1.15 -9.04 -19.59
CA ARG A 102 -0.49 -9.36 -18.30
C ARG A 102 0.81 -8.58 -18.04
N GLY A 103 1.46 -8.05 -19.08
CA GLY A 103 2.71 -7.30 -18.96
C GLY A 103 2.53 -5.86 -18.45
N TRP A 104 1.42 -5.20 -18.80
CA TRP A 104 1.16 -3.80 -18.41
C TRP A 104 0.21 -3.69 -17.22
N PHE A 105 -0.72 -4.67 -17.08
CA PHE A 105 -1.73 -4.70 -16.04
C PHE A 105 -1.67 -5.96 -15.17
N GLY A 106 -0.46 -6.46 -14.91
CA GLY A 106 -0.26 -7.61 -14.04
C GLY A 106 -0.51 -7.32 -12.56
N TYR A 107 -0.83 -8.36 -11.78
CA TYR A 107 -1.04 -8.26 -10.32
C TYR A 107 0.13 -7.61 -9.57
N GLY A 108 1.36 -7.70 -10.09
CA GLY A 108 2.53 -7.05 -9.49
C GLY A 108 2.47 -5.52 -9.47
N HIS A 109 1.63 -4.90 -10.31
CA HIS A 109 1.48 -3.44 -10.38
C HIS A 109 0.32 -2.93 -9.53
N LEU A 110 -0.58 -3.82 -9.07
CA LEU A 110 -1.73 -3.45 -8.22
C LEU A 110 -1.30 -2.74 -6.94
N VAL A 111 -0.17 -3.14 -6.36
CA VAL A 111 0.39 -2.47 -5.17
C VAL A 111 0.68 -1.00 -5.48
N GLY A 112 1.28 -0.70 -6.64
CA GLY A 112 1.56 0.66 -7.07
C GLY A 112 0.28 1.47 -7.31
N TYR A 113 -0.72 0.88 -7.97
CA TYR A 113 -2.02 1.52 -8.18
C TYR A 113 -2.76 1.80 -6.88
N CYS A 114 -2.71 0.87 -5.92
CA CYS A 114 -3.34 1.03 -4.61
C CYS A 114 -2.80 2.26 -3.88
N TRP A 115 -1.46 2.44 -3.86
CA TRP A 115 -0.83 3.62 -3.29
C TRP A 115 -1.19 4.89 -4.06
N ALA A 116 -1.18 4.86 -5.39
CA ALA A 116 -1.55 6.01 -6.21
C ALA A 116 -2.99 6.47 -5.93
N PHE A 117 -3.95 5.54 -5.86
CA PHE A 117 -5.35 5.84 -5.56
C PHE A 117 -5.55 6.35 -4.14
N TYR A 118 -4.80 5.83 -3.16
CA TYR A 118 -4.78 6.39 -1.81
C TYR A 118 -4.32 7.86 -1.82
N PHE A 119 -3.25 8.19 -2.52
CA PHE A 119 -2.77 9.58 -2.61
C PHE A 119 -3.76 10.51 -3.30
N VAL A 120 -4.46 10.01 -4.33
CA VAL A 120 -5.57 10.74 -4.97
C VAL A 120 -6.67 11.03 -3.96
N GLY A 121 -7.12 10.01 -3.22
CA GLY A 121 -8.13 10.17 -2.17
C GLY A 121 -7.70 11.14 -1.08
N TRP A 122 -6.44 11.03 -0.65
CA TRP A 122 -5.85 11.92 0.34
C TRP A 122 -5.84 13.37 -0.13
N PHE A 123 -5.42 13.64 -1.38
CA PHE A 123 -5.40 14.98 -1.92
C PHE A 123 -6.81 15.59 -2.04
N VAL A 124 -7.79 14.81 -2.49
CA VAL A 124 -9.20 15.22 -2.59
C VAL A 124 -9.77 15.55 -1.21
N SER A 125 -9.59 14.67 -0.23
CA SER A 125 -10.11 14.88 1.12
C SER A 125 -9.38 16.01 1.84
N LYS A 126 -8.06 16.14 1.66
CA LYS A 126 -7.28 17.25 2.20
C LYS A 126 -7.80 18.61 1.70
N LYS A 127 -8.04 18.73 0.39
CA LYS A 127 -8.62 19.93 -0.22
C LYS A 127 -10.03 20.23 0.31
N LYS A 128 -10.84 19.20 0.57
CA LYS A 128 -12.21 19.33 1.11
C LYS A 128 -12.24 19.89 2.54
N TYR A 129 -11.31 19.46 3.39
CA TYR A 129 -11.26 19.86 4.80
C TYR A 129 -10.34 21.06 5.08
N GLY A 130 -9.58 21.54 4.08
CA GLY A 130 -8.71 22.72 4.21
C GLY A 130 -7.49 22.50 5.11
N VAL A 131 -7.07 21.24 5.29
CA VAL A 131 -5.93 20.81 6.12
C VAL A 131 -4.68 20.58 5.27
#